data_AF-A0A1V0TZT2-F1
#
_entry.id   AF-A0A1V0TZT2-F1
#
_cell.length_a   1.000
_cell.length_b   1.000
_cell.length_c   1.000
_cell.angle_alpha   90.00
_cell.angle_beta   90.00
_cell.angle_gamma   90.00
#
_symmetry.space_group_name_H-M   'P 1'
#
loop_
_entity.id
_entity.type
_entity.pdbx_description
1 polymer ?
#
loop_
_entity_poly.entity_id
_entity_poly.type
_entity_poly.pdbx_seq_one_letter_code
_entity_poly.pdbx_strand_id
1 'polypeptide(L)'
;MTRPVSAVRPGRASRGASLRFALTHTLPTFVRGVPSPRPAVTRLLGAAGQPRWSAATLRALREGHGGAPVVVGGPSGDLLVLLDPADVQEFFARPVRELALDAVDKTKMLAVFEPTGVICSHGDLRDRRRALNDQVLAPHAPVPPSWDAFRTVIAEECTRLTTGPALPFARLRRAVQRISRRITLGDQAAGDEELHGWLLALRKEGNWGAVRQGPTPAGRRLYEAAATRLHVYAPHAPAATLLGRVRAAACDEDVDAVGQAHHWLLALDSVAAIVARTLLLLAFHPAEQTALYEAPHALDTARLGACALESLRLYPVVPDLLRILRTDTTWRGMPCPAGMHVLVPVGFLQRDGDVVPGGSLFIPGRWLAEGAELDPRMAPFGHGEGRCPGARLGLMVATEICAQLLREHRVTAGRPRLDPHRPLPDTLESSGIHLTLARS
;
A
#
# COMPACT_ATOMS: atom_id res chain seq x y z
N MET A 1 -20.36 17.55 3.96
CA MET A 1 -21.73 17.06 4.24
C MET A 1 -21.75 15.56 4.00
N THR A 2 -21.80 14.76 5.07
CA THR A 2 -22.01 13.31 5.00
C THR A 2 -23.44 13.06 4.53
N ARG A 3 -23.59 12.33 3.41
CA ARG A 3 -24.90 11.82 2.99
C ARG A 3 -25.45 10.96 4.15
N PRO A 4 -26.72 11.10 4.57
CA PRO A 4 -27.27 10.23 5.60
C PRO A 4 -27.15 8.77 5.13
N VAL A 5 -26.77 7.88 6.07
CA VAL A 5 -26.70 6.43 5.83
C VAL A 5 -28.05 6.00 5.27
N SER A 6 -28.07 5.53 4.01
CA SER A 6 -29.27 4.98 3.39
C SER A 6 -29.85 3.89 4.31
N ALA A 7 -31.12 4.02 4.73
CA ALA A 7 -31.79 3.06 5.61
C ALA A 7 -32.04 1.69 4.93
N VAL A 8 -31.58 1.52 3.69
CA VAL A 8 -31.67 0.28 2.93
C VAL A 8 -30.80 -0.80 3.59
N ARG A 9 -31.43 -1.92 3.93
CA ARG A 9 -30.75 -3.07 4.53
C ARG A 9 -29.86 -3.78 3.52
N PRO A 10 -28.71 -4.34 3.95
CA PRO A 10 -27.89 -5.20 3.12
C PRO A 10 -28.67 -6.35 2.51
N GLY A 11 -28.33 -6.69 1.26
CA GLY A 11 -28.95 -7.76 0.51
C GLY A 11 -27.93 -8.74 -0.04
N ARG A 12 -28.40 -9.92 -0.48
CA ARG A 12 -27.56 -10.91 -1.16
C ARG A 12 -27.62 -10.69 -2.67
N ALA A 13 -26.45 -10.67 -3.31
CA ALA A 13 -26.36 -10.62 -4.75
C ALA A 13 -27.00 -11.86 -5.38
N SER A 14 -27.64 -11.69 -6.54
CA SER A 14 -28.11 -12.82 -7.35
C SER A 14 -26.93 -13.72 -7.75
N ARG A 15 -27.21 -14.97 -8.14
CA ARG A 15 -26.15 -15.90 -8.64
C ARG A 15 -25.40 -15.31 -9.83
N GLY A 16 -26.11 -14.67 -10.76
CA GLY A 16 -25.51 -14.00 -11.91
C GLY A 16 -24.62 -12.81 -11.52
N ALA A 17 -25.07 -11.98 -10.57
CA ALA A 17 -24.28 -10.86 -10.06
C ALA A 17 -23.03 -11.34 -9.30
N SER A 18 -23.15 -12.42 -8.52
CA SER A 18 -22.02 -13.05 -7.83
C SER A 18 -20.99 -13.63 -8.81
N LEU A 19 -21.45 -14.32 -9.86
CA LEU A 19 -20.57 -14.83 -10.91
C LEU A 19 -19.85 -13.69 -11.65
N ARG A 20 -20.57 -12.62 -11.98
CA ARG A 20 -20.00 -11.43 -12.62
C ARG A 20 -18.95 -10.78 -11.72
N PHE A 21 -19.21 -10.65 -10.42
CA PHE A 21 -18.23 -10.16 -9.45
C PHE A 21 -16.98 -11.04 -9.44
N ALA A 22 -17.13 -12.36 -9.34
CA ALA A 22 -16.01 -13.29 -9.36
C ALA A 22 -15.17 -13.16 -10.65
N LEU A 23 -15.81 -13.12 -11.82
CA LEU A 23 -15.13 -13.04 -13.12
C LEU A 23 -14.46 -11.70 -13.40
N THR A 24 -15.06 -10.60 -12.95
CA THR A 24 -14.58 -9.24 -13.28
C THR A 24 -13.69 -8.62 -12.21
N HIS A 25 -13.80 -9.06 -10.95
CA HIS A 25 -13.08 -8.47 -9.82
C HIS A 25 -12.14 -9.48 -9.16
N THR A 26 -12.66 -10.55 -8.56
CA THR A 26 -11.88 -11.48 -7.74
C THR A 26 -10.85 -12.28 -8.54
N LEU A 27 -11.27 -12.95 -9.62
CA LEU A 27 -10.40 -13.80 -10.43
C LEU A 27 -9.27 -13.00 -11.09
N PRO A 28 -9.50 -11.84 -11.72
CA PRO A 28 -8.41 -11.02 -12.25
C PRO A 28 -7.41 -10.57 -11.18
N THR A 29 -7.87 -10.21 -9.98
CA THR A 29 -6.97 -9.85 -8.86
C THR A 29 -6.08 -11.02 -8.46
N PHE A 30 -6.63 -12.23 -8.39
CA PHE A 30 -5.86 -13.45 -8.13
C PHE A 30 -4.85 -13.76 -9.25
N VAL A 31 -5.29 -13.72 -10.52
CA VAL A 31 -4.46 -14.00 -11.70
C VAL A 31 -3.33 -12.99 -11.85
N ARG A 32 -3.59 -11.70 -11.54
CA ARG A 32 -2.55 -10.65 -11.48
C ARG A 32 -1.49 -10.96 -10.44
N GLY A 33 -1.87 -11.58 -9.33
CA GLY A 33 -1.03 -11.78 -8.14
C GLY A 33 -1.26 -10.64 -7.15
N VAL A 34 -1.56 -11.00 -5.90
CA VAL A 34 -1.93 -10.05 -4.84
C VAL A 34 -0.69 -9.48 -4.14
N PRO A 35 0.16 -10.28 -3.47
CA PRO A 35 1.35 -9.75 -2.80
C PRO A 35 2.47 -9.36 -3.77
N SER A 36 2.51 -9.97 -4.97
CA SER A 36 3.50 -9.65 -6.00
C SER A 36 2.84 -9.64 -7.39
N PRO A 37 2.31 -8.49 -7.83
CA PRO A 37 1.70 -8.35 -9.14
C PRO A 37 2.66 -8.72 -10.27
N ARG A 38 2.17 -9.49 -11.23
CA ARG A 38 2.94 -9.93 -12.42
C ARG A 38 2.86 -8.82 -13.49
N PRO A 39 3.95 -8.14 -13.87
CA PRO A 39 3.87 -6.96 -14.73
C PRO A 39 3.28 -7.25 -16.13
N ALA A 40 3.59 -8.40 -16.73
CA ALA A 40 3.02 -8.80 -18.01
C ALA A 40 1.50 -9.00 -17.93
N VAL A 41 1.03 -9.67 -16.88
CA VAL A 41 -0.41 -9.90 -16.64
C VAL A 41 -1.13 -8.59 -16.32
N THR A 42 -0.52 -7.73 -15.50
CA THR A 42 -1.08 -6.40 -15.16
C THR A 42 -1.27 -5.55 -16.41
N ARG A 43 -0.29 -5.53 -17.32
CA ARG A 43 -0.41 -4.84 -18.61
C ARG A 43 -1.51 -5.45 -19.48
N LEU A 44 -1.60 -6.78 -19.57
CA LEU A 44 -2.61 -7.48 -20.36
C LEU A 44 -4.03 -7.16 -19.85
N LEU A 45 -4.27 -7.31 -18.55
CA LEU A 45 -5.57 -7.01 -17.93
C LEU A 45 -5.92 -5.52 -18.06
N GLY A 46 -4.94 -4.63 -17.91
CA GLY A 46 -5.11 -3.20 -18.14
C GLY A 46 -5.51 -2.88 -19.59
N ALA A 47 -4.81 -3.47 -20.57
CA ALA A 47 -5.10 -3.30 -21.99
C ALA A 47 -6.46 -3.87 -22.39
N ALA A 48 -6.86 -4.99 -21.76
CA ALA A 48 -8.20 -5.57 -21.93
C ALA A 48 -9.30 -4.72 -21.28
N GLY A 49 -8.98 -3.70 -20.47
CA GLY A 49 -9.97 -2.86 -19.80
C GLY A 49 -10.58 -3.50 -18.55
N GLN A 50 -9.94 -4.52 -17.98
CA GLN A 50 -10.46 -5.24 -16.80
C GLN A 50 -10.79 -4.34 -15.61
N PRO A 51 -9.99 -3.32 -15.24
CA PRO A 51 -10.37 -2.41 -14.15
C PRO A 51 -11.72 -1.72 -14.37
N ARG A 52 -12.08 -1.42 -15.62
CA ARG A 52 -13.37 -0.80 -15.97
C ARG A 52 -14.51 -1.79 -15.85
N TRP A 53 -14.30 -3.05 -16.25
CA TRP A 53 -15.29 -4.11 -16.06
C TRP A 53 -15.57 -4.36 -14.59
N SER A 54 -14.52 -4.42 -13.77
CA SER A 54 -14.59 -4.51 -12.31
C SER A 54 -15.38 -3.34 -11.71
N ALA A 55 -15.01 -2.11 -12.07
CA ALA A 55 -15.71 -0.91 -11.61
C ALA A 55 -17.19 -0.87 -12.05
N ALA A 56 -17.50 -1.29 -13.28
CA ALA A 56 -18.87 -1.38 -13.76
C ALA A 56 -19.69 -2.41 -12.97
N THR A 57 -19.09 -3.56 -12.63
CA THR A 57 -19.75 -4.57 -11.78
C THR A 57 -20.00 -4.03 -10.37
N LEU A 58 -19.00 -3.40 -9.74
CA LEU A 58 -19.15 -2.80 -8.41
C LEU A 58 -20.19 -1.68 -8.39
N ARG A 59 -20.22 -0.84 -9.43
CA ARG A 59 -21.23 0.21 -9.59
C ARG A 59 -22.64 -0.38 -9.75
N ALA A 60 -22.80 -1.42 -10.58
CA ALA A 60 -24.08 -2.11 -10.74
C ALA A 60 -24.55 -2.77 -9.43
N LEU A 61 -23.64 -3.36 -8.64
CA LEU A 61 -23.97 -3.88 -7.31
C LEU A 61 -24.45 -2.76 -6.39
N ARG A 62 -23.78 -1.60 -6.40
CA ARG A 62 -24.14 -0.45 -5.58
C ARG A 62 -25.51 0.10 -5.94
N GLU A 63 -25.75 0.35 -7.23
CA GLU A 63 -27.01 0.89 -7.75
C GLU A 63 -28.17 -0.08 -7.50
N GLY A 64 -27.99 -1.36 -7.80
CA GLY A 64 -29.01 -2.39 -7.62
C GLY A 64 -29.41 -2.65 -6.16
N HIS A 65 -28.61 -2.21 -5.19
CA HIS A 65 -28.89 -2.35 -3.76
C HIS A 65 -28.99 -0.99 -3.03
N GLY A 66 -29.22 0.10 -3.77
CA GLY A 66 -29.45 1.43 -3.18
C GLY A 66 -28.31 1.94 -2.29
N GLY A 67 -27.07 1.54 -2.61
CA GLY A 67 -25.86 1.87 -1.84
C GLY A 67 -25.57 0.95 -0.66
N ALA A 68 -26.48 0.04 -0.28
CA ALA A 68 -26.26 -0.86 0.84
C ALA A 68 -25.12 -1.86 0.55
N PRO A 69 -24.43 -2.35 1.59
CA PRO A 69 -23.51 -3.48 1.48
C PRO A 69 -24.17 -4.70 0.82
N VAL A 70 -23.38 -5.45 0.05
CA VAL A 70 -23.89 -6.60 -0.70
C VAL A 70 -23.15 -7.87 -0.31
N VAL A 71 -23.89 -8.91 0.05
CA VAL A 71 -23.34 -10.24 0.29
C VAL A 71 -23.14 -10.96 -1.04
N VAL A 72 -21.90 -11.35 -1.32
CA VAL A 72 -21.51 -12.14 -2.50
C VAL A 72 -20.99 -13.49 -2.03
N GLY A 73 -21.44 -14.57 -2.69
CA GLY A 73 -20.93 -15.91 -2.40
C GLY A 73 -19.52 -16.10 -2.96
N GLY A 74 -18.60 -16.61 -2.14
CA GLY A 74 -17.23 -16.92 -2.53
C GLY A 74 -16.82 -18.36 -2.17
N PRO A 75 -15.67 -18.83 -2.69
CA PRO A 75 -15.15 -20.16 -2.40
C PRO A 75 -14.81 -20.39 -0.90
N SER A 76 -14.53 -19.30 -0.17
CA SER A 76 -14.19 -19.34 1.25
C SER A 76 -15.34 -18.90 2.17
N GLY A 77 -16.56 -18.86 1.63
CA GLY A 77 -17.76 -18.42 2.33
C GLY A 77 -18.31 -17.08 1.82
N ASP A 78 -19.23 -16.51 2.59
CA ASP A 78 -19.88 -15.24 2.26
C ASP A 78 -18.95 -14.04 2.45
N LEU A 79 -18.98 -13.14 1.48
CA LEU A 79 -18.22 -11.91 1.43
C LEU A 79 -19.17 -10.71 1.44
N LEU A 80 -19.13 -9.89 2.48
CA LEU A 80 -19.83 -8.62 2.54
C LEU A 80 -19.00 -7.52 1.85
N VAL A 81 -19.47 -7.04 0.71
CA VAL A 81 -18.80 -5.97 -0.07
C VAL A 81 -19.39 -4.62 0.31
N LEU A 82 -18.54 -3.71 0.81
CA LEU A 82 -18.91 -2.36 1.22
C LEU A 82 -18.77 -1.39 0.05
N LEU A 83 -19.85 -0.67 -0.28
CA LEU A 83 -19.92 0.16 -1.50
C LEU A 83 -20.26 1.63 -1.23
N ASP A 84 -20.53 1.98 0.03
CA ASP A 84 -20.87 3.32 0.49
C ASP A 84 -19.84 3.83 1.50
N PRO A 85 -19.44 5.11 1.42
CA PRO A 85 -18.46 5.70 2.33
C PRO A 85 -18.80 5.57 3.82
N ALA A 86 -20.07 5.57 4.20
CA ALA A 86 -20.45 5.43 5.60
C ALA A 86 -20.16 4.02 6.13
N ASP A 87 -20.33 2.98 5.30
CA ASP A 87 -19.91 1.63 5.66
C ASP A 87 -18.39 1.51 5.74
N VAL A 88 -17.66 2.23 4.87
CA VAL A 88 -16.19 2.30 4.95
C VAL A 88 -15.74 2.97 6.26
N GLN A 89 -16.44 4.03 6.69
CA GLN A 89 -16.18 4.67 7.98
C GLN A 89 -16.42 3.68 9.14
N GLU A 90 -17.55 2.96 9.12
CA GLU A 90 -17.85 1.93 10.12
C GLU A 90 -16.79 0.82 10.13
N PHE A 91 -16.35 0.36 8.95
CA PHE A 91 -15.28 -0.62 8.80
C PHE A 91 -13.97 -0.18 9.46
N PHE A 92 -13.60 1.10 9.34
CA PHE A 92 -12.40 1.62 10.00
C PHE A 92 -12.58 1.87 11.49
N ALA A 93 -13.79 2.23 11.93
CA ALA A 93 -14.10 2.49 13.33
C ALA A 93 -14.22 1.22 14.17
N ARG A 94 -14.62 0.09 13.57
CA ARG A 94 -14.73 -1.20 14.28
C ARG A 94 -13.37 -1.67 14.81
N PRO A 95 -13.28 -2.09 16.08
CA PRO A 95 -12.05 -2.64 16.65
C PRO A 95 -11.56 -3.86 15.88
N VAL A 96 -10.23 -4.00 15.76
CA VAL A 96 -9.61 -5.13 15.05
C VAL A 96 -9.73 -6.46 15.82
N ARG A 97 -10.13 -6.41 17.09
CA ARG A 97 -10.54 -7.60 17.85
C ARG A 97 -11.88 -8.17 17.34
N GLU A 98 -12.77 -7.33 16.83
CA GLU A 98 -14.07 -7.76 16.27
C GLU A 98 -13.98 -7.97 14.76
N LEU A 99 -13.42 -6.99 14.04
CA LEU A 99 -13.23 -7.01 12.60
C LEU A 99 -11.74 -7.13 12.28
N ALA A 100 -11.25 -8.35 12.32
CA ALA A 100 -9.84 -8.68 12.34
C ALA A 100 -9.18 -8.60 10.96
N LEU A 101 -7.89 -8.28 10.95
CA LEU A 101 -7.12 -8.20 9.72
C LEU A 101 -6.72 -9.57 9.21
N ASP A 102 -6.57 -10.59 10.04
CA ASP A 102 -5.97 -11.89 9.69
C ASP A 102 -6.97 -12.88 9.05
N ALA A 103 -7.77 -12.40 8.08
CA ALA A 103 -8.66 -13.23 7.28
C ALA A 103 -7.92 -14.44 6.70
N VAL A 104 -8.51 -15.64 6.82
CA VAL A 104 -7.82 -16.94 6.62
C VAL A 104 -7.01 -17.01 5.32
N ASP A 105 -7.61 -16.67 4.18
CA ASP A 105 -6.93 -16.73 2.89
C ASP A 105 -5.81 -15.70 2.77
N LYS A 106 -6.01 -14.52 3.36
CA LYS A 106 -4.98 -13.48 3.42
C LYS A 106 -3.81 -13.96 4.28
N THR A 107 -4.07 -14.55 5.43
CA THR A 107 -3.03 -15.08 6.33
C THR A 107 -2.26 -16.22 5.66
N LYS A 108 -2.92 -17.17 4.99
CA LYS A 108 -2.25 -18.25 4.22
C LYS A 108 -1.32 -17.71 3.14
N MET A 109 -1.69 -16.59 2.51
CA MET A 109 -0.92 -15.92 1.47
C MET A 109 0.28 -15.16 2.04
N LEU A 110 0.06 -14.37 3.10
CA LEU A 110 1.07 -13.48 3.69
C LEU A 110 2.07 -14.22 4.58
N ALA A 111 1.64 -15.25 5.31
CA ALA A 111 2.52 -16.02 6.20
C ALA A 111 3.66 -16.76 5.47
N VAL A 112 3.62 -16.84 4.13
CA VAL A 112 4.75 -17.34 3.31
C VAL A 112 5.99 -16.46 3.43
N PHE A 113 5.82 -15.15 3.60
CA PHE A 113 6.93 -14.19 3.61
C PHE A 113 6.92 -13.24 4.83
N GLU A 114 5.81 -13.19 5.56
CA GLU A 114 5.65 -12.37 6.76
C GLU A 114 4.85 -13.08 7.89
N PRO A 115 5.23 -14.31 8.31
CA PRO A 115 4.48 -15.05 9.34
C PRO A 115 4.46 -14.35 10.70
N THR A 116 5.47 -13.53 10.98
CA THR A 116 5.60 -12.76 12.22
C THR A 116 4.93 -11.38 12.14
N GLY A 117 4.26 -11.05 11.02
CA GLY A 117 3.67 -9.73 10.81
C GLY A 117 2.44 -9.45 11.65
N VAL A 118 2.23 -8.17 11.96
CA VAL A 118 1.01 -7.67 12.65
C VAL A 118 -0.25 -8.00 11.86
N ILE A 119 -0.17 -8.00 10.52
CA ILE A 119 -1.30 -8.27 9.64
C ILE A 119 -1.74 -9.76 9.64
N CYS A 120 -0.85 -10.65 10.10
CA CYS A 120 -1.06 -12.09 10.19
C CYS A 120 -1.38 -12.55 11.63
N SER A 121 -1.60 -11.63 12.58
CA SER A 121 -1.89 -11.95 13.97
C SER A 121 -3.21 -11.34 14.46
N HIS A 122 -3.70 -11.88 15.57
CA HIS A 122 -4.93 -11.47 16.23
C HIS A 122 -4.78 -11.40 17.77
N GLY A 123 -5.73 -10.74 18.43
CA GLY A 123 -5.79 -10.65 19.89
C GLY A 123 -4.51 -10.07 20.52
N ASP A 124 -4.13 -10.59 21.68
CA ASP A 124 -3.01 -10.07 22.47
C ASP A 124 -1.66 -10.17 21.74
N LEU A 125 -1.45 -11.21 20.91
CA LEU A 125 -0.24 -11.32 20.08
C LEU A 125 -0.15 -10.20 19.06
N ARG A 126 -1.29 -9.80 18.46
CA ARG A 126 -1.32 -8.67 17.54
C ARG A 126 -0.98 -7.37 18.26
N ASP A 127 -1.56 -7.14 19.41
CA ASP A 127 -1.39 -5.89 20.15
C ASP A 127 0.07 -5.72 20.58
N ARG A 128 0.73 -6.79 21.00
CA ARG A 128 2.17 -6.78 21.34
C ARG A 128 3.06 -6.58 20.11
N ARG A 129 2.82 -7.29 19.00
CA ARG A 129 3.52 -7.04 17.72
C ARG A 129 3.32 -5.61 17.21
N ARG A 130 2.11 -5.06 17.39
CA ARG A 130 1.77 -3.68 17.01
C ARG A 130 2.49 -2.67 17.89
N ALA A 131 2.53 -2.89 19.20
CA ALA A 131 3.26 -2.03 20.14
C ALA A 131 4.75 -1.93 19.80
N LEU A 132 5.40 -3.05 19.46
CA LEU A 132 6.79 -3.03 18.98
C LEU A 132 6.94 -2.19 17.71
N ASN A 133 6.08 -2.39 16.71
CA ASN A 133 6.12 -1.62 15.47
C ASN A 133 5.89 -0.12 15.73
N ASP A 134 4.99 0.24 16.64
CA ASP A 134 4.71 1.64 16.96
C ASP A 134 5.88 2.30 17.72
N GLN A 135 6.59 1.57 18.60
CA GLN A 135 7.83 2.04 19.23
C GLN A 135 8.95 2.29 18.19
N VAL A 136 9.11 1.39 17.22
CA VAL A 136 10.19 1.46 16.22
C VAL A 136 9.87 2.39 15.05
N LEU A 137 8.61 2.51 14.63
CA LEU A 137 8.23 3.35 13.48
C LEU A 137 7.71 4.73 13.92
N ALA A 138 7.26 4.87 15.16
CA ALA A 138 6.69 6.09 15.73
C ALA A 138 5.64 6.75 14.81
N PRO A 139 4.56 6.05 14.42
CA PRO A 139 3.62 6.53 13.40
C PRO A 139 2.91 7.84 13.76
N HIS A 140 2.83 8.16 15.05
CA HIS A 140 2.17 9.35 15.57
C HIS A 140 3.09 10.58 15.66
N ALA A 141 4.41 10.41 15.67
CA ALA A 141 5.36 11.52 15.76
C ALA A 141 5.36 12.33 14.44
N PRO A 142 5.30 13.67 14.44
CA PRO A 142 5.33 14.48 13.23
C PRO A 142 6.48 14.12 12.27
N VAL A 143 7.65 13.89 12.85
CA VAL A 143 8.86 13.42 12.18
C VAL A 143 9.30 12.10 12.83
N PRO A 144 9.50 11.01 12.06
CA PRO A 144 10.00 9.75 12.59
C PRO A 144 11.35 9.94 13.28
N PRO A 145 11.64 9.23 14.38
CA PRO A 145 12.97 9.25 14.95
C PRO A 145 14.00 8.73 13.94
N SER A 146 15.22 9.23 14.05
CA SER A 146 16.33 8.99 13.11
C SER A 146 16.14 9.57 11.70
N TRP A 147 15.15 10.45 11.50
CA TRP A 147 14.86 11.01 10.18
C TRP A 147 16.06 11.71 9.53
N ASP A 148 16.88 12.45 10.28
CA ASP A 148 18.06 13.10 9.70
C ASP A 148 19.06 12.08 9.14
N ALA A 149 19.28 10.96 9.83
CA ALA A 149 20.11 9.87 9.32
C ALA A 149 19.49 9.24 8.06
N PHE A 150 18.16 9.06 8.03
CA PHE A 150 17.46 8.54 6.85
C PHE A 150 17.56 9.51 5.67
N ARG A 151 17.46 10.82 5.89
CA ARG A 151 17.63 11.84 4.85
C ARG A 151 19.03 11.80 4.25
N THR A 152 20.07 11.66 5.08
CA THR A 152 21.45 11.50 4.60
C THR A 152 21.58 10.28 3.69
N VAL A 153 21.10 9.11 4.13
CA VAL A 153 21.09 7.89 3.32
C VAL A 153 20.33 8.08 2.00
N ILE A 154 19.16 8.71 2.04
CA ILE A 154 18.34 8.96 0.84
C ILE A 154 19.08 9.90 -0.13
N ALA A 155 19.66 10.99 0.37
CA ALA A 155 20.41 11.95 -0.44
C ALA A 155 21.59 11.27 -1.15
N GLU A 156 22.40 10.50 -0.41
CA GLU A 156 23.54 9.77 -0.95
C GLU A 156 23.12 8.79 -2.06
N GLU A 157 22.07 7.99 -1.85
CA GLU A 157 21.63 7.03 -2.86
C GLU A 157 20.94 7.70 -4.05
N CYS A 158 20.35 8.88 -3.88
CA CYS A 158 19.76 9.66 -4.96
C CYS A 158 20.80 10.28 -5.91
N THR A 159 22.05 10.49 -5.48
CA THR A 159 23.13 10.95 -6.37
C THR A 159 23.31 10.07 -7.61
N ARG A 160 23.06 8.76 -7.48
CA ARG A 160 23.16 7.78 -8.57
C ARG A 160 21.98 7.85 -9.55
N LEU A 161 20.89 8.50 -9.17
CA LEU A 161 19.68 8.62 -9.97
C LEU A 161 19.72 9.80 -10.94
N THR A 162 20.61 10.77 -10.72
CA THR A 162 20.74 12.01 -11.49
C THR A 162 21.95 12.00 -12.46
N THR A 163 22.68 10.90 -12.58
CA THR A 163 23.88 10.74 -13.45
C THR A 163 23.60 10.81 -14.95
N GLY A 164 22.36 11.06 -15.36
CA GLY A 164 21.96 11.25 -16.75
C GLY A 164 20.47 11.56 -16.87
N PRO A 165 20.01 12.03 -18.03
CA PRO A 165 18.65 12.55 -18.19
C PRO A 165 17.58 11.45 -18.11
N ALA A 166 17.88 10.22 -18.55
CA ALA A 166 16.90 9.13 -18.52
C ALA A 166 16.89 8.44 -17.16
N LEU A 167 15.73 8.35 -16.51
CA LEU A 167 15.49 7.62 -15.26
C LEU A 167 14.49 6.47 -15.51
N PRO A 168 14.97 5.26 -15.87
CA PRO A 168 14.11 4.08 -15.96
C PRO A 168 13.73 3.57 -14.57
N PHE A 169 12.52 3.01 -14.44
CA PHE A 169 12.03 2.45 -13.17
C PHE A 169 13.00 1.45 -12.51
N ALA A 170 13.69 0.63 -13.30
CA ALA A 170 14.65 -0.35 -12.78
C ALA A 170 15.81 0.31 -11.99
N ARG A 171 16.30 1.48 -12.44
CA ARG A 171 17.35 2.23 -11.74
C ARG A 171 16.82 2.83 -10.44
N LEU A 172 15.64 3.46 -10.50
CA LEU A 172 14.95 3.99 -9.32
C LEU A 172 14.72 2.89 -8.27
N ARG A 173 14.15 1.75 -8.69
CA ARG A 173 13.87 0.63 -7.80
C ARG A 173 15.14 0.12 -7.12
N ARG A 174 16.27 -0.03 -7.82
CA ARG A 174 17.54 -0.45 -7.20
C ARG A 174 18.01 0.52 -6.11
N ALA A 175 17.90 1.83 -6.34
CA ALA A 175 18.24 2.83 -5.33
C ALA A 175 17.32 2.74 -4.11
N VAL A 176 16.00 2.64 -4.30
CA VAL A 176 15.05 2.46 -3.20
C VAL A 176 15.31 1.18 -2.39
N GLN A 177 15.65 0.08 -3.06
CA GLN A 177 16.01 -1.17 -2.39
C GLN A 177 17.26 -1.01 -1.53
N ARG A 178 18.26 -0.26 -2.03
CA ARG A 178 19.47 0.06 -1.27
C ARG A 178 19.18 0.98 -0.09
N ILE A 179 18.37 2.03 -0.28
CA ILE A 179 17.88 2.90 0.80
C ILE A 179 17.18 2.05 1.86
N SER A 180 16.25 1.17 1.46
CA SER A 180 15.49 0.28 2.34
C SER A 180 16.40 -0.54 3.25
N ARG A 181 17.43 -1.18 2.68
CA ARG A 181 18.42 -1.94 3.47
C ARG A 181 19.24 -1.05 4.40
N ARG A 182 19.70 0.11 3.93
CA ARG A 182 20.51 1.04 4.74
C ARG A 182 19.74 1.62 5.93
N ILE A 183 18.50 2.08 5.72
CA ILE A 183 17.69 2.64 6.81
C ILE A 183 17.19 1.57 7.78
N THR A 184 16.98 0.33 7.30
CA THR A 184 16.50 -0.76 8.14
C THR A 184 17.63 -1.43 8.92
N LEU A 185 18.72 -1.78 8.24
CA LEU A 185 19.78 -2.65 8.76
C LEU A 185 21.07 -1.88 9.02
N GLY A 186 21.40 -0.91 8.17
CA GLY A 186 22.63 -0.11 8.21
C GLY A 186 23.45 -0.23 6.93
N ASP A 187 24.52 0.57 6.85
CA ASP A 187 25.36 0.69 5.64
C ASP A 187 26.05 -0.62 5.25
N GLN A 188 26.34 -1.49 6.22
CA GLN A 188 26.88 -2.83 5.99
C GLN A 188 25.96 -3.72 5.15
N ALA A 189 24.65 -3.42 5.09
CA ALA A 189 23.67 -4.15 4.30
C ALA A 189 23.39 -3.51 2.93
N ALA A 190 24.03 -2.39 2.60
CA ALA A 190 23.72 -1.64 1.37
C ALA A 190 23.88 -2.50 0.10
N GLY A 191 24.90 -3.36 0.08
CA GLY A 191 25.22 -4.29 -1.00
C GLY A 191 24.54 -5.66 -0.92
N ASP A 192 23.73 -5.94 0.10
CA ASP A 192 23.11 -7.28 0.26
C ASP A 192 21.90 -7.47 -0.66
N GLU A 193 22.18 -7.61 -1.96
CA GLU A 193 21.16 -7.90 -2.98
C GLU A 193 20.61 -9.32 -2.87
N GLU A 194 21.36 -10.23 -2.25
CA GLU A 194 20.96 -11.62 -2.05
C GLU A 194 19.79 -11.71 -1.06
N LEU A 195 19.91 -11.09 0.12
CA LEU A 195 18.81 -11.00 1.09
C LEU A 195 17.56 -10.41 0.42
N HIS A 196 17.72 -9.31 -0.31
CA HIS A 196 16.61 -8.69 -1.01
C HIS A 196 15.97 -9.62 -2.05
N GLY A 197 16.80 -10.37 -2.78
CA GLY A 197 16.38 -11.39 -3.74
C GLY A 197 15.54 -12.49 -3.11
N TRP A 198 15.94 -13.00 -1.94
CA TRP A 198 15.17 -13.99 -1.18
C TRP A 198 13.81 -13.46 -0.74
N LEU A 199 13.75 -12.24 -0.17
CA LEU A 199 12.50 -11.62 0.25
C LEU A 199 11.51 -11.45 -0.93
N LEU A 200 12.01 -11.03 -2.09
CA LEU A 200 11.18 -10.92 -3.30
C LEU A 200 10.72 -12.28 -3.84
N ALA A 201 11.55 -13.32 -3.73
CA ALA A 201 11.16 -14.68 -4.10
C ALA A 201 10.05 -15.22 -3.19
N LEU A 202 10.18 -15.03 -1.88
CA LEU A 202 9.15 -15.37 -0.89
C LEU A 202 7.83 -14.62 -1.16
N ARG A 203 7.89 -13.32 -1.43
CA ARG A 203 6.71 -12.52 -1.78
C ARG A 203 6.01 -13.01 -3.06
N LYS A 204 6.78 -13.43 -4.07
CA LYS A 204 6.24 -14.04 -5.30
C LYS A 204 5.58 -15.38 -5.03
N GLU A 205 6.17 -16.20 -4.17
CA GLU A 205 5.60 -17.47 -3.73
C GLU A 205 4.27 -17.28 -3.00
N GLY A 206 4.17 -16.19 -2.21
CA GLY A 206 2.94 -15.79 -1.53
C GLY A 206 1.71 -15.72 -2.44
N ASN A 207 1.86 -15.38 -3.73
CA ASN A 207 0.75 -15.39 -4.70
C ASN A 207 0.01 -16.74 -4.79
N TRP A 208 0.67 -17.84 -4.41
CA TRP A 208 0.11 -19.20 -4.42
C TRP A 208 -0.21 -19.72 -3.02
N GLY A 209 0.10 -18.97 -1.95
CA GLY A 209 -0.02 -19.42 -0.57
C GLY A 209 -1.45 -19.79 -0.16
N ALA A 210 -2.46 -19.07 -0.66
CA ALA A 210 -3.86 -19.40 -0.43
C ALA A 210 -4.27 -20.75 -1.06
N VAL A 211 -3.73 -21.08 -2.23
CA VAL A 211 -4.02 -22.35 -2.94
C VAL A 211 -3.22 -23.52 -2.36
N ARG A 212 -1.95 -23.29 -2.05
CA ARG A 212 -1.02 -24.32 -1.53
C ARG A 212 -1.12 -24.54 -0.03
N GLN A 213 -1.86 -23.69 0.68
CA GLN A 213 -1.99 -23.69 2.14
C GLN A 213 -0.65 -23.52 2.89
N GLY A 214 0.25 -22.66 2.38
CA GLY A 214 1.50 -22.30 3.06
C GLY A 214 2.75 -22.33 2.17
N PRO A 215 3.96 -22.14 2.76
CA PRO A 215 5.22 -22.10 2.04
C PRO A 215 5.69 -23.50 1.60
N THR A 216 6.35 -23.57 0.44
CA THR A 216 7.06 -24.76 -0.05
C THR A 216 8.30 -25.06 0.82
N PRO A 217 8.86 -26.28 0.77
CA PRO A 217 10.12 -26.58 1.45
C PRO A 217 11.28 -25.66 1.05
N ALA A 218 11.33 -25.24 -0.22
CA ALA A 218 12.32 -24.26 -0.69
C ALA A 218 12.07 -22.87 -0.11
N GLY A 219 10.81 -22.42 -0.08
CA GLY A 219 10.39 -21.17 0.56
C GLY A 219 10.73 -21.14 2.05
N ARG A 220 10.48 -22.22 2.79
CA ARG A 220 10.87 -22.30 4.22
C ARG A 220 12.38 -22.10 4.42
N ARG A 221 13.22 -22.79 3.62
CA ARG A 221 14.67 -22.60 3.67
C ARG A 221 15.10 -21.17 3.33
N LEU A 222 14.44 -20.53 2.36
CA LEU A 222 14.72 -19.12 2.03
C LEU A 222 14.31 -18.18 3.16
N TYR A 223 13.19 -18.44 3.83
CA TYR A 223 12.77 -17.66 4.99
C TYR A 223 13.76 -17.82 6.15
N GLU A 224 14.17 -19.05 6.47
CA GLU A 224 15.18 -19.34 7.49
C GLU A 224 16.52 -18.67 7.18
N ALA A 225 16.96 -18.67 5.92
CA ALA A 225 18.17 -17.98 5.48
C ALA A 225 18.04 -16.46 5.65
N ALA A 226 16.91 -15.87 5.25
CA ALA A 226 16.66 -14.44 5.42
C ALA A 226 16.60 -14.04 6.90
N ALA A 227 15.89 -14.81 7.73
CA ALA A 227 15.80 -14.60 9.17
C ALA A 227 17.18 -14.68 9.84
N THR A 228 17.98 -15.69 9.48
CA THR A 228 19.36 -15.84 9.96
C THR A 228 20.21 -14.62 9.57
N ARG A 229 20.11 -14.16 8.31
CA ARG A 229 20.84 -12.98 7.83
C ARG A 229 20.47 -11.71 8.61
N LEU A 230 19.19 -11.52 8.94
CA LEU A 230 18.76 -10.38 9.77
C LEU A 230 19.32 -10.45 11.20
N HIS A 231 19.36 -11.65 11.80
CA HIS A 231 19.97 -11.85 13.12
C HIS A 231 21.48 -11.61 13.12
N VAL A 232 22.17 -11.84 12.00
CA VAL A 232 23.59 -11.45 11.85
C VAL A 232 23.74 -9.92 11.87
N TYR A 233 22.82 -9.18 11.25
CA TYR A 233 22.87 -7.71 11.25
C TYR A 233 22.44 -7.09 12.58
N ALA A 234 21.52 -7.72 13.32
CA ALA A 234 20.87 -7.11 14.48
C ALA A 234 21.83 -6.60 15.57
N PRO A 235 22.85 -7.35 16.04
CA PRO A 235 23.76 -6.88 17.08
C PRO A 235 24.59 -5.65 16.67
N HIS A 236 24.82 -5.49 15.37
CA HIS A 236 25.69 -4.47 14.79
C HIS A 236 24.93 -3.32 14.13
N ALA A 237 23.59 -3.38 14.13
CA ALA A 237 22.75 -2.34 13.55
C ALA A 237 22.96 -1.00 14.30
N PRO A 238 23.37 0.08 13.61
CA PRO A 238 23.53 1.40 14.23
C PRO A 238 22.23 1.88 14.86
N ALA A 239 22.30 2.61 15.99
CA ALA A 239 21.12 3.05 16.74
C ALA A 239 20.09 3.85 15.90
N ALA A 240 20.55 4.53 14.86
CA ALA A 240 19.70 5.29 13.96
C ALA A 240 18.85 4.43 13.00
N THR A 241 19.19 3.15 12.77
CA THR A 241 18.42 2.28 11.87
C THR A 241 17.17 1.71 12.53
N LEU A 242 16.22 1.20 11.75
CA LEU A 242 15.04 0.54 12.32
C LEU A 242 15.41 -0.65 13.21
N LEU A 243 16.37 -1.46 12.79
CA LEU A 243 16.85 -2.60 13.58
C LEU A 243 17.69 -2.16 14.80
N GLY A 244 18.42 -1.04 14.70
CA GLY A 244 19.08 -0.44 15.86
C GLY A 244 18.08 0.03 16.90
N ARG A 245 16.93 0.57 16.47
CA ARG A 245 15.84 0.96 17.35
C ARG A 245 15.12 -0.22 18.00
N VAL A 246 15.04 -1.37 17.33
CA VAL A 246 14.52 -2.61 17.95
C VAL A 246 15.28 -2.95 19.22
N ARG A 247 16.61 -2.75 19.25
CA ARG A 247 17.43 -3.03 20.45
C ARG A 247 17.08 -2.16 21.65
N ALA A 248 16.48 -1.00 21.43
CA ALA A 248 16.04 -0.08 22.48
C ALA A 248 14.54 -0.20 22.79
N ALA A 249 13.80 -0.99 22.01
CA ALA A 249 12.36 -1.16 22.19
C ALA A 249 12.08 -2.24 23.24
N ALA A 250 11.08 -2.00 24.08
CA ALA A 250 10.55 -3.04 24.96
C ALA A 250 9.78 -4.05 24.10
N CYS A 251 10.10 -5.33 24.25
CA CYS A 251 9.52 -6.40 23.48
C CYS A 251 9.28 -7.62 24.37
N ASP A 252 8.09 -8.22 24.24
CA ASP A 252 7.77 -9.49 24.88
C ASP A 252 8.55 -10.65 24.23
N GLU A 253 8.87 -11.68 25.01
CA GLU A 253 9.74 -12.79 24.58
C GLU A 253 9.20 -13.61 23.40
N ASP A 254 7.88 -13.68 23.24
CA ASP A 254 7.22 -14.40 22.14
C ASP A 254 7.00 -13.55 20.88
N VAL A 255 7.47 -12.30 20.88
CA VAL A 255 7.50 -11.44 19.70
C VAL A 255 8.88 -11.50 19.08
N ASP A 256 8.96 -12.07 17.87
CA ASP A 256 10.16 -12.00 17.04
C ASP A 256 10.40 -10.57 16.55
N ALA A 257 11.20 -9.83 17.33
CA ALA A 257 11.44 -8.41 17.13
C ALA A 257 12.31 -8.13 15.90
N VAL A 258 13.37 -8.93 15.73
CA VAL A 258 14.26 -8.87 14.55
C VAL A 258 13.48 -9.26 13.29
N GLY A 259 12.60 -10.26 13.41
CA GLY A 259 11.75 -10.72 12.31
C GLY A 259 10.83 -9.66 11.73
N GLN A 260 10.49 -8.60 12.46
CA GLN A 260 9.70 -7.47 11.91
C GLN A 260 10.42 -6.76 10.75
N ALA A 261 11.77 -6.81 10.71
CA ALA A 261 12.54 -6.18 9.65
C ALA A 261 12.24 -6.76 8.26
N HIS A 262 11.80 -8.03 8.15
CA HIS A 262 11.32 -8.60 6.88
C HIS A 262 10.19 -7.74 6.28
N HIS A 263 9.24 -7.32 7.11
CA HIS A 263 8.04 -6.61 6.67
C HIS A 263 8.38 -5.18 6.29
N TRP A 264 9.27 -4.52 7.05
CA TRP A 264 9.73 -3.18 6.73
C TRP A 264 10.50 -3.14 5.40
N LEU A 265 11.41 -4.08 5.16
CA LEU A 265 12.16 -4.18 3.91
C LEU A 265 11.23 -4.36 2.71
N LEU A 266 10.25 -5.26 2.84
CA LEU A 266 9.25 -5.54 1.80
C LEU A 266 8.25 -4.38 1.62
N ALA A 267 7.88 -3.68 2.68
CA ALA A 267 7.01 -2.51 2.61
C ALA A 267 7.73 -1.33 1.92
N LEU A 268 8.97 -1.05 2.30
CA LEU A 268 9.79 0.02 1.71
C LEU A 268 10.11 -0.22 0.23
N ASP A 269 10.19 -1.48 -0.23
CA ASP A 269 10.32 -1.80 -1.67
C ASP A 269 9.19 -1.18 -2.52
N SER A 270 7.99 -1.02 -1.95
CA SER A 270 6.85 -0.40 -2.64
C SER A 270 7.02 1.11 -2.90
N VAL A 271 7.93 1.77 -2.18
CA VAL A 271 8.20 3.22 -2.33
C VAL A 271 8.66 3.57 -3.74
N ALA A 272 9.38 2.66 -4.42
CA ALA A 272 9.81 2.88 -5.80
C ALA A 272 8.63 3.16 -6.74
N ALA A 273 7.53 2.42 -6.60
CA ALA A 273 6.32 2.60 -7.39
C ALA A 273 5.64 3.94 -7.08
N ILE A 274 5.60 4.32 -5.80
CA ILE A 274 5.04 5.61 -5.36
C ILE A 274 5.82 6.76 -6.02
N VAL A 275 7.14 6.78 -5.86
CA VAL A 275 8.03 7.79 -6.44
C VAL A 275 7.87 7.86 -7.95
N ALA A 276 7.93 6.71 -8.64
CA ALA A 276 7.83 6.67 -10.10
C ALA A 276 6.51 7.26 -10.63
N ARG A 277 5.39 6.90 -9.99
CA ARG A 277 4.05 7.39 -10.37
C ARG A 277 3.88 8.87 -10.02
N THR A 278 4.34 9.31 -8.86
CA THR A 278 4.30 10.73 -8.46
C THR A 278 5.08 11.60 -9.45
N LEU A 279 6.31 11.22 -9.80
CA LEU A 279 7.12 11.94 -10.77
C LEU A 279 6.51 11.91 -12.17
N LEU A 280 5.92 10.79 -12.59
CA LEU A 280 5.21 10.70 -13.86
C LEU A 280 4.01 11.65 -13.91
N LEU A 281 3.21 11.69 -12.84
CA LEU A 281 2.08 12.60 -12.73
C LEU A 281 2.55 14.06 -12.80
N LEU A 282 3.60 14.42 -12.06
CA LEU A 282 4.19 15.77 -12.12
C LEU A 282 4.75 16.12 -13.50
N ALA A 283 5.26 15.15 -14.26
CA ALA A 283 5.74 15.37 -15.64
C ALA A 283 4.61 15.81 -16.59
N PHE A 284 3.38 15.34 -16.35
CA PHE A 284 2.20 15.67 -17.16
C PHE A 284 1.31 16.74 -16.54
N HIS A 285 1.63 17.23 -15.34
CA HIS A 285 0.93 18.33 -14.66
C HIS A 285 1.94 19.44 -14.32
N PRO A 286 2.46 20.18 -15.32
CA PRO A 286 3.54 21.15 -15.12
C PRO A 286 3.16 22.30 -14.18
N ALA A 287 1.88 22.66 -14.08
CA ALA A 287 1.40 23.64 -13.11
C ALA A 287 1.63 23.17 -11.67
N GLU A 288 1.33 21.90 -11.37
CA GLU A 288 1.59 21.31 -10.05
C GLU A 288 3.10 21.21 -9.79
N GLN A 289 3.90 20.79 -10.79
CA GLN A 289 5.36 20.73 -10.64
C GLN A 289 5.98 22.10 -10.39
N THR A 290 5.47 23.15 -11.05
CA THR A 290 5.93 24.53 -10.83
C THR A 290 5.49 25.05 -9.46
N ALA A 291 4.28 24.74 -9.02
CA ALA A 291 3.77 25.13 -7.70
C ALA A 291 4.53 24.49 -6.52
N LEU A 292 5.39 23.50 -6.76
CA LEU A 292 6.28 22.94 -5.74
C LEU A 292 7.40 23.90 -5.32
N TYR A 293 7.75 24.89 -6.12
CA TYR A 293 8.90 25.76 -5.84
C TYR A 293 8.43 27.08 -5.23
N GLU A 294 8.71 27.30 -3.94
CA GLU A 294 8.46 28.57 -3.25
C GLU A 294 9.49 29.64 -3.67
N ALA A 295 10.73 29.18 -3.91
CA ALA A 295 11.84 29.93 -4.50
C ALA A 295 12.70 28.95 -5.32
N PRO A 296 13.65 29.42 -6.15
CA PRO A 296 14.59 28.53 -6.83
C PRO A 296 15.26 27.56 -5.85
N HIS A 297 15.18 26.25 -6.12
CA HIS A 297 15.69 25.16 -5.28
C HIS A 297 15.06 25.00 -3.88
N ALA A 298 14.05 25.81 -3.51
CA ALA A 298 13.28 25.66 -2.28
C ALA A 298 11.94 24.98 -2.58
N LEU A 299 11.85 23.68 -2.24
CA LEU A 299 10.67 22.86 -2.47
C LEU A 299 9.70 22.89 -1.29
N ASP A 300 8.43 23.17 -1.57
CA ASP A 300 7.30 22.91 -0.67
C ASP A 300 7.12 21.38 -0.53
N THR A 301 7.73 20.83 0.53
CA THR A 301 7.66 19.41 0.86
C THR A 301 6.26 18.97 1.29
N ALA A 302 5.42 19.87 1.80
CA ALA A 302 4.05 19.55 2.16
C ALA A 302 3.20 19.31 0.90
N ARG A 303 3.31 20.19 -0.10
CA ARG A 303 2.68 19.99 -1.41
C ARG A 303 3.25 18.77 -2.15
N LEU A 304 4.55 18.51 -2.06
CA LEU A 304 5.12 17.29 -2.64
C LEU A 304 4.57 16.01 -1.97
N GLY A 305 4.40 16.05 -0.64
CA GLY A 305 3.73 15.00 0.12
C GLY A 305 2.27 14.81 -0.32
N ALA A 306 1.55 15.90 -0.56
CA ALA A 306 0.19 15.88 -1.12
C ALA A 306 0.14 15.23 -2.52
N CYS A 307 1.13 15.51 -3.38
CA CYS A 307 1.27 14.83 -4.68
C CYS A 307 1.49 13.31 -4.53
N ALA A 308 2.31 12.90 -3.55
CA ALA A 308 2.55 11.49 -3.28
C ALA A 308 1.31 10.78 -2.70
N LEU A 309 0.56 11.44 -1.81
CA LEU A 309 -0.72 10.94 -1.31
C LEU A 309 -1.76 10.80 -2.41
N GLU A 310 -1.85 11.77 -3.32
CA GLU A 310 -2.78 11.71 -4.45
C GLU A 310 -2.41 10.60 -5.44
N SER A 311 -1.12 10.39 -5.69
CA SER A 311 -0.60 9.25 -6.45
C SER A 311 -1.01 7.91 -5.82
N LEU A 312 -0.87 7.78 -4.49
CA LEU A 312 -1.31 6.60 -3.73
C LEU A 312 -2.83 6.38 -3.79
N ARG A 313 -3.64 7.44 -3.71
CA ARG A 313 -5.10 7.37 -3.84
C ARG A 313 -5.54 6.85 -5.21
N LEU A 314 -4.90 7.38 -6.26
CA LEU A 314 -5.20 7.00 -7.64
C LEU A 314 -4.70 5.59 -7.98
N TYR A 315 -3.58 5.18 -7.40
CA TYR A 315 -2.88 3.93 -7.68
C TYR A 315 -2.45 3.20 -6.39
N PRO A 316 -3.43 2.71 -5.59
CA PRO A 316 -3.14 2.15 -4.29
C PRO A 316 -2.26 0.90 -4.37
N VAL A 317 -1.36 0.77 -3.39
CA VAL A 317 -0.54 -0.44 -3.23
C VAL A 317 -1.43 -1.63 -2.85
N VAL A 318 -2.47 -1.39 -2.05
CA VAL A 318 -3.48 -2.37 -1.63
C VAL A 318 -4.84 -1.90 -2.15
N PRO A 319 -5.31 -2.41 -3.30
CA PRO A 319 -6.55 -1.94 -3.92
C PRO A 319 -7.82 -2.43 -3.22
N ASP A 320 -7.71 -3.48 -2.39
CA ASP A 320 -8.83 -4.11 -1.70
C ASP A 320 -8.45 -4.40 -0.24
N LEU A 321 -9.26 -3.94 0.72
CA LEU A 321 -9.07 -4.24 2.14
C LEU A 321 -9.99 -5.39 2.54
N LEU A 322 -9.39 -6.49 2.98
CA LEU A 322 -10.11 -7.68 3.44
C LEU A 322 -9.90 -7.89 4.95
N ARG A 323 -11.01 -8.07 5.66
CA ARG A 323 -11.10 -8.39 7.09
C ARG A 323 -12.07 -9.56 7.33
N ILE A 324 -12.04 -10.13 8.53
CA ILE A 324 -12.90 -11.23 8.97
C ILE A 324 -13.56 -10.89 10.32
N LEU A 325 -14.84 -11.21 10.47
CA LEU A 325 -15.56 -11.05 11.73
C LEU A 325 -15.19 -12.17 12.72
N ARG A 326 -14.95 -11.81 13.98
CA ARG A 326 -14.62 -12.75 15.07
C ARG A 326 -15.78 -13.06 16.00
N THR A 327 -16.79 -12.21 15.98
CA THR A 327 -18.01 -12.32 16.78
C THR A 327 -19.22 -12.07 15.89
N ASP A 328 -20.35 -12.64 16.28
CA ASP A 328 -21.62 -12.32 15.65
C ASP A 328 -21.94 -10.85 15.87
N THR A 329 -22.34 -10.17 14.80
CA THR A 329 -22.60 -8.73 14.81
C THR A 329 -23.76 -8.41 13.88
N THR A 330 -24.10 -7.12 13.76
CA THR A 330 -25.01 -6.64 12.73
C THR A 330 -24.33 -5.58 11.90
N TRP A 331 -24.60 -5.54 10.60
CA TRP A 331 -24.20 -4.45 9.71
C TRP A 331 -25.46 -3.83 9.10
N ARG A 332 -25.73 -2.55 9.36
CA ARG A 332 -27.01 -1.89 9.00
C ARG A 332 -28.24 -2.76 9.36
N GLY A 333 -28.21 -3.40 10.53
CA GLY A 333 -29.28 -4.27 11.04
C GLY A 333 -29.38 -5.66 10.38
N MET A 334 -28.51 -6.01 9.42
CA MET A 334 -28.41 -7.37 8.88
C MET A 334 -27.49 -8.21 9.78
N PRO A 335 -27.91 -9.42 10.23
CA PRO A 335 -27.07 -10.30 11.04
C PRO A 335 -25.85 -10.83 10.26
N CYS A 336 -24.66 -10.52 10.74
CA CYS A 336 -23.39 -10.99 10.19
C CYS A 336 -22.75 -11.97 11.18
N PRO A 337 -22.70 -13.28 10.87
CA PRO A 337 -22.09 -14.26 11.76
C PRO A 337 -20.56 -14.11 11.82
N ALA A 338 -19.97 -14.57 12.92
CA ALA A 338 -18.54 -14.76 13.03
C ALA A 338 -18.02 -15.64 11.87
N GLY A 339 -16.83 -15.31 11.36
CA GLY A 339 -16.23 -15.95 10.18
C GLY A 339 -16.62 -15.32 8.85
N MET A 340 -17.62 -14.44 8.79
CA MET A 340 -17.95 -13.70 7.57
C MET A 340 -16.82 -12.73 7.19
N HIS A 341 -16.48 -12.71 5.89
CA HIS A 341 -15.47 -11.82 5.34
C HIS A 341 -16.10 -10.46 4.98
N VAL A 342 -15.34 -9.37 5.17
CA VAL A 342 -15.76 -8.01 4.80
C VAL A 342 -14.72 -7.37 3.89
N LEU A 343 -15.15 -6.86 2.75
CA LEU A 343 -14.32 -6.29 1.70
C LEU A 343 -14.64 -4.80 1.47
N VAL A 344 -13.60 -3.97 1.46
CA VAL A 344 -13.67 -2.61 0.91
C VAL A 344 -12.89 -2.55 -0.40
N PRO A 345 -13.54 -2.33 -1.56
CA PRO A 345 -12.88 -2.18 -2.85
C PRO A 345 -12.32 -0.76 -3.00
N VAL A 346 -11.23 -0.48 -2.28
CA VAL A 346 -10.61 0.85 -2.16
C VAL A 346 -10.28 1.47 -3.52
N GLY A 347 -9.65 0.71 -4.41
CA GLY A 347 -9.25 1.22 -5.74
C GLY A 347 -10.43 1.65 -6.61
N PHE A 348 -11.62 1.08 -6.39
CA PHE A 348 -12.86 1.51 -7.03
C PHE A 348 -13.42 2.77 -6.35
N LEU A 349 -13.66 2.71 -5.04
CA LEU A 349 -14.32 3.79 -4.30
C LEU A 349 -13.55 5.10 -4.37
N GLN A 350 -12.21 5.05 -4.26
CA GLN A 350 -11.38 6.25 -4.28
C GLN A 350 -11.37 6.92 -5.65
N ARG A 351 -11.60 6.19 -6.75
CA ARG A 351 -11.59 6.72 -8.12
C ARG A 351 -12.97 7.08 -8.64
N ASP A 352 -14.02 6.71 -7.92
CA ASP A 352 -15.39 6.91 -8.36
C ASP A 352 -15.86 8.35 -8.14
N GLY A 353 -16.35 9.00 -9.21
CA GLY A 353 -16.72 10.43 -9.19
C GLY A 353 -17.87 10.75 -8.24
N ASP A 354 -18.76 9.79 -7.99
CA ASP A 354 -19.88 9.92 -7.05
C ASP A 354 -19.43 9.91 -5.58
N VAL A 355 -18.24 9.35 -5.31
CA VAL A 355 -17.67 9.23 -3.96
C VAL A 355 -16.63 10.34 -3.73
N VAL A 356 -15.66 10.44 -4.64
CA VAL A 356 -14.61 11.46 -4.63
C VAL A 356 -14.78 12.33 -5.87
N PRO A 357 -15.16 13.62 -5.74
CA PRO A 357 -15.22 14.54 -6.87
C PRO A 357 -13.89 14.61 -7.61
N GLY A 358 -13.94 14.39 -8.94
CA GLY A 358 -12.73 14.26 -9.75
C GLY A 358 -11.85 13.08 -9.35
N GLY A 359 -12.43 11.97 -8.86
CA GLY A 359 -11.70 10.83 -8.31
C GLY A 359 -10.70 10.19 -9.28
N SER A 360 -10.91 10.33 -10.59
CA SER A 360 -10.00 9.87 -11.64
C SER A 360 -8.99 10.92 -12.11
N LEU A 361 -8.95 12.12 -11.51
CA LEU A 361 -8.04 13.21 -11.83
C LEU A 361 -6.95 13.33 -10.76
N PHE A 362 -5.80 13.90 -11.12
CA PHE A 362 -4.73 14.22 -10.18
C PHE A 362 -4.96 15.61 -9.61
N ILE A 363 -5.44 15.66 -8.36
CA ILE A 363 -5.72 16.92 -7.65
C ILE A 363 -5.04 16.86 -6.27
N PRO A 364 -3.72 17.11 -6.19
CA PRO A 364 -2.98 17.09 -4.93
C PRO A 364 -3.52 18.05 -3.87
N GLY A 365 -4.05 19.20 -4.29
CA GLY A 365 -4.57 20.23 -3.38
C GLY A 365 -5.63 19.73 -2.39
N ARG A 366 -6.31 18.60 -2.66
CA ARG A 366 -7.27 18.01 -1.71
C ARG A 366 -6.63 17.58 -0.39
N TRP A 367 -5.35 17.25 -0.40
CA TRP A 367 -4.59 16.80 0.78
C TRP A 367 -4.03 17.95 1.62
N LEU A 368 -4.13 19.19 1.12
CA LEU A 368 -3.74 20.39 1.85
C LEU A 368 -4.89 20.96 2.69
N ALA A 369 -6.11 20.44 2.50
CA ALA A 369 -7.24 20.79 3.35
C ALA A 369 -7.12 20.10 4.72
N GLU A 370 -7.53 20.80 5.77
CA GLU A 370 -7.57 20.27 7.13
C GLU A 370 -8.45 19.02 7.21
N GLY A 371 -7.95 17.95 7.83
CA GLY A 371 -8.68 16.70 8.03
C GLY A 371 -8.82 15.82 6.78
N ALA A 372 -8.19 16.17 5.65
CA ALA A 372 -8.22 15.35 4.43
C ALA A 372 -7.69 13.92 4.67
N GLU A 373 -6.71 13.78 5.55
CA GLU A 373 -6.13 12.50 5.96
C GLU A 373 -7.07 11.64 6.80
N LEU A 374 -8.17 12.20 7.33
CA LEU A 374 -9.20 11.50 8.09
C LEU A 374 -10.43 11.13 7.24
N ASP A 375 -10.50 11.61 6.00
CA ASP A 375 -11.63 11.33 5.11
C ASP A 375 -11.68 9.82 4.77
N PRO A 376 -12.72 9.08 5.18
CA PRO A 376 -12.81 7.63 4.95
C PRO A 376 -12.89 7.28 3.45
N ARG A 377 -13.24 8.25 2.59
CA ARG A 377 -13.22 8.11 1.12
C ARG A 377 -11.81 8.15 0.55
N MET A 378 -10.82 8.59 1.33
CA MET A 378 -9.43 8.80 0.90
C MET A 378 -8.47 8.26 1.96
N ALA A 379 -8.41 6.94 2.08
CA ALA A 379 -7.61 6.24 3.09
C ALA A 379 -6.47 5.41 2.46
N PRO A 380 -5.45 6.01 1.82
CA PRO A 380 -4.38 5.28 1.11
C PRO A 380 -3.56 4.36 2.04
N PHE A 381 -3.59 4.62 3.35
CA PHE A 381 -2.92 3.81 4.38
C PHE A 381 -3.90 3.14 5.36
N GLY A 382 -5.21 3.22 5.08
CA GLY A 382 -6.28 2.85 6.02
C GLY A 382 -6.39 3.78 7.23
N HIS A 383 -7.35 3.50 8.10
CA HIS A 383 -7.62 4.22 9.35
C HIS A 383 -7.83 3.28 10.55
N GLY A 384 -7.97 3.88 11.72
CA GLY A 384 -8.22 3.19 12.99
C GLY A 384 -7.07 2.27 13.40
N GLU A 385 -7.39 1.28 14.24
CA GLU A 385 -6.43 0.29 14.73
C GLU A 385 -5.79 -0.54 13.60
N GLY A 386 -6.47 -0.63 12.45
CA GLY A 386 -5.99 -1.32 11.24
C GLY A 386 -5.08 -0.48 10.34
N ARG A 387 -4.83 0.80 10.68
CA ARG A 387 -3.97 1.70 9.89
C ARG A 387 -2.55 1.16 9.77
N CYS A 388 -1.95 1.34 8.59
CA CYS A 388 -0.57 0.96 8.31
C CYS A 388 0.41 1.62 9.31
N PRO A 389 1.22 0.84 10.05
CA PRO A 389 2.17 1.40 11.01
C PRO A 389 3.34 2.13 10.32
N GLY A 390 3.65 1.77 9.07
CA GLY A 390 4.68 2.42 8.26
C GLY A 390 4.19 3.63 7.46
N ALA A 391 2.94 4.08 7.62
CA ALA A 391 2.32 5.11 6.76
C ALA A 391 3.16 6.39 6.66
N ARG A 392 3.57 6.92 7.81
CA ARG A 392 4.36 8.16 7.90
C ARG A 392 5.75 7.99 7.32
N LEU A 393 6.48 6.96 7.74
CA LEU A 393 7.82 6.68 7.25
C LEU A 393 7.82 6.46 5.72
N GLY A 394 6.91 5.64 5.20
CA GLY A 394 6.81 5.36 3.77
C GLY A 394 6.51 6.61 2.94
N LEU A 395 5.58 7.46 3.39
CA LEU A 395 5.26 8.72 2.72
C LEU A 395 6.45 9.69 2.75
N MET A 396 7.12 9.83 3.89
CA MET A 396 8.26 10.74 4.02
C MET A 396 9.45 10.26 3.20
N VAL A 397 9.77 8.97 3.18
CA VAL A 397 10.83 8.41 2.32
C VAL A 397 10.49 8.65 0.85
N ALA A 398 9.25 8.40 0.41
CA ALA A 398 8.84 8.66 -0.97
C ALA A 398 8.95 10.14 -1.35
N THR A 399 8.51 11.03 -0.44
CA THR A 399 8.53 12.49 -0.62
C THR A 399 9.97 13.00 -0.67
N GLU A 400 10.83 12.54 0.22
CA GLU A 400 12.25 12.92 0.26
C GLU A 400 12.98 12.46 -1.00
N ILE A 401 12.76 11.23 -1.49
CA ILE A 401 13.34 10.78 -2.75
C ILE A 401 12.89 11.68 -3.91
N CYS A 402 11.59 12.02 -3.98
CA CYS A 402 11.10 12.97 -4.98
C CYS A 402 11.78 14.34 -4.82
N ALA A 403 11.94 14.84 -3.59
CA ALA A 403 12.55 16.12 -3.31
C ALA A 403 14.03 16.16 -3.72
N GLN A 404 14.80 15.11 -3.43
CA GLN A 404 16.20 14.99 -3.84
C GLN A 404 16.35 15.02 -5.37
N LEU A 405 15.43 14.39 -6.10
CA LEU A 405 15.43 14.43 -7.57
C LEU A 405 15.03 15.82 -8.08
N LEU A 406 14.00 16.42 -7.50
CA LEU A 406 13.41 17.68 -7.98
C LEU A 406 14.19 18.94 -7.54
N ARG A 407 15.06 18.86 -6.53
CA ARG A 407 15.76 20.06 -6.02
C ARG A 407 16.61 20.75 -7.09
N GLU A 408 17.28 19.96 -7.92
CA GLU A 408 18.14 20.44 -9.00
C GLU A 408 17.66 20.03 -10.39
N HIS A 409 16.55 19.29 -10.49
CA HIS A 409 16.03 18.80 -11.76
C HIS A 409 14.53 19.01 -11.89
N ARG A 410 14.06 19.09 -13.12
CA ARG A 410 12.65 18.98 -13.49
C ARG A 410 12.42 17.69 -14.23
N VAL A 411 11.24 17.10 -14.04
CA VAL A 411 10.79 15.98 -14.88
C VAL A 411 10.15 16.59 -16.12
N THR A 412 10.82 16.46 -17.26
CA THR A 412 10.44 17.10 -18.54
C THR A 412 9.69 16.18 -19.48
N ALA A 413 9.83 14.86 -19.30
CA ALA A 413 9.07 13.88 -20.07
C ALA A 413 8.86 12.59 -19.27
N GLY A 414 7.88 11.81 -19.69
CA GLY A 414 7.57 10.51 -19.11
C GLY A 414 6.91 9.57 -20.10
N ARG A 415 7.05 8.26 -19.86
CA ARG A 415 6.26 7.20 -20.48
C ARG A 415 5.64 6.33 -19.37
N PRO A 416 4.41 5.83 -19.52
CA PRO A 416 3.47 6.11 -20.62
C PRO A 416 3.03 7.59 -20.63
N ARG A 417 2.53 8.08 -21.78
CA ARG A 417 1.98 9.44 -21.86
C ARG A 417 0.65 9.51 -21.12
N LEU A 418 0.45 10.59 -20.36
CA LEU A 418 -0.80 10.89 -19.67
C LEU A 418 -1.41 12.17 -20.28
N ASP A 419 -2.74 12.23 -20.32
CA ASP A 419 -3.48 13.44 -20.68
C ASP A 419 -4.03 14.05 -19.36
N PRO A 420 -3.53 15.22 -18.92
CA PRO A 420 -3.97 15.84 -17.66
C PRO A 420 -5.41 16.34 -17.68
N HIS A 421 -6.03 16.45 -18.86
CA HIS A 421 -7.40 16.93 -19.03
C HIS A 421 -8.44 15.81 -19.15
N ARG A 422 -8.00 14.54 -19.06
CA ARG A 422 -8.88 13.37 -19.13
C ARG A 422 -8.77 12.54 -17.85
N PRO A 423 -9.78 11.68 -17.56
CA PRO A 423 -9.63 10.64 -16.56
C PRO A 423 -8.34 9.85 -16.76
N LEU A 424 -7.52 9.79 -15.71
CA LEU A 424 -6.25 9.08 -15.75
C LEU A 424 -6.46 7.59 -15.97
N PRO A 425 -5.50 6.86 -16.57
CA PRO A 425 -5.59 5.42 -16.76
C PRO A 425 -5.91 4.70 -15.45
N ASP A 426 -6.79 3.68 -15.51
CA ASP A 426 -7.20 2.89 -14.34
C ASP A 426 -6.09 1.94 -13.85
N THR A 427 -5.04 1.75 -14.64
CA THR A 427 -3.85 1.00 -14.26
C THR A 427 -2.63 1.75 -14.75
N LEU A 428 -1.65 1.90 -13.85
CA LEU A 428 -0.36 2.48 -14.15
C LEU A 428 0.73 1.54 -13.64
N GLU A 429 1.19 0.66 -14.53
CA GLU A 429 2.23 -0.32 -14.20
C GLU A 429 3.59 0.37 -14.08
N SER A 430 4.20 0.29 -12.91
CA SER A 430 5.41 1.05 -12.57
C SER A 430 6.61 0.56 -13.35
N SER A 431 6.68 -0.74 -13.69
CA SER A 431 7.81 -1.29 -14.44
C SER A 431 7.95 -0.70 -15.85
N GLY A 432 6.86 -0.17 -16.42
CA GLY A 432 6.86 0.50 -17.72
C GLY A 432 7.14 2.00 -17.66
N ILE A 433 7.42 2.55 -16.47
CA ILE A 433 7.67 3.98 -16.29
C ILE A 433 9.11 4.33 -16.68
N HIS A 434 9.24 5.29 -17.59
CA HIS A 434 10.51 5.90 -17.98
C HIS A 434 10.36 7.41 -17.87
N LEU A 435 11.24 8.06 -17.11
CA LEU A 435 11.21 9.49 -16.89
C LEU A 435 12.42 10.15 -17.56
N THR A 436 12.29 11.42 -17.90
CA THR A 436 13.39 12.28 -18.33
C THR A 436 13.52 13.44 -17.36
N LEU A 437 14.71 13.58 -16.79
CA LEU A 437 15.12 14.66 -15.90
C LEU A 437 15.98 15.65 -16.68
N ALA A 438 15.74 16.94 -16.51
CA ALA A 438 16.61 18.01 -16.98
C ALA A 438 17.03 18.87 -15.79
N ARG A 439 18.28 19.33 -15.75
CA ARG A 439 18.74 20.26 -14.70
C ARG A 439 17.93 21.56 -14.79
N SER A 440 17.51 22.07 -13.63
CA SER A 440 16.75 23.31 -13.50
C SER A 440 17.63 24.54 -13.44
#